data_AF-A0A2P6GD35-F1
#
_entry.id   AF-A0A2P6GD35-F1
#
_cell.length_a   1.000
_cell.length_b   1.000
_cell.length_c   1.000
_cell.angle_alpha   90.00
_cell.angle_beta   90.00
_cell.angle_gamma   90.00
#
_symmetry.space_group_name_H-M   'P 1'
#
loop_
_entity.id
_entity.type
_entity.pdbx_description
1 polymer ?
#
loop_
_entity_poly.entity_id
_entity_poly.type
_entity_poly.pdbx_seq_one_letter_code
_entity_poly.pdbx_strand_id
1 'polypeptide(L)'
;MDKKKPEWINKEQVIIQHMNSDHSNSIVSTLNAQHGIKDPEAKMKSLDVNGYYVLSCNETYFIKFEKSCNTTSEYKDELIKQAKKYRNFEPGKNKSD
;
A
#
# COMPACT_ATOMS: atom_id res chain seq x y z
N MET A 1 24.46 -12.66 10.25
CA MET A 1 23.26 -11.95 10.73
C MET A 1 22.07 -12.48 9.96
N ASP A 2 21.36 -13.43 10.54
CA ASP A 2 20.12 -13.98 9.99
C ASP A 2 19.09 -12.85 9.90
N LYS A 3 18.91 -12.29 8.70
CA LYS A 3 17.77 -11.40 8.42
C LYS A 3 16.53 -12.24 8.64
N LYS A 4 15.89 -12.12 9.81
CA LYS A 4 14.59 -12.72 10.10
C LYS A 4 13.65 -12.33 8.96
N LYS A 5 13.36 -13.29 8.08
CA LYS A 5 12.41 -13.08 6.98
C LYS A 5 11.07 -12.76 7.63
N PRO A 6 10.35 -11.74 7.15
CA PRO A 6 9.03 -11.46 7.65
C PRO A 6 8.12 -12.67 7.43
N GLU A 7 7.21 -12.93 8.37
CA GLU A 7 6.30 -14.07 8.32
C GLU A 7 5.43 -14.06 7.05
N TRP A 8 5.10 -12.85 6.57
CA TRP A 8 4.29 -12.64 5.39
C TRP A 8 5.01 -12.95 4.08
N ILE A 9 6.30 -13.29 4.07
CA ILE A 9 7.07 -13.51 2.83
C ILE A 9 6.46 -14.60 1.92
N ASN A 10 5.93 -15.67 2.50
CA ASN A 10 5.27 -16.74 1.75
C ASN A 10 3.84 -16.37 1.31
N LYS A 11 3.29 -15.28 1.86
CA LYS A 11 1.95 -14.75 1.55
C LYS A 11 2.01 -13.48 0.70
N GLU A 12 3.21 -13.01 0.37
CA GLU A 12 3.42 -11.73 -0.33
C GLU A 12 2.57 -11.63 -1.59
N GLN A 13 2.68 -12.61 -2.48
CA GLN A 13 1.95 -12.61 -3.75
C GLN A 13 0.43 -12.62 -3.55
N VAL A 14 -0.06 -13.34 -2.54
CA VAL A 14 -1.49 -13.38 -2.20
C VAL A 14 -1.96 -12.01 -1.71
N ILE A 15 -1.17 -11.34 -0.86
CA ILE A 15 -1.48 -9.99 -0.37
C ILE A 15 -1.49 -8.98 -1.52
N ILE A 16 -0.47 -9.04 -2.39
CA ILE A 16 -0.36 -8.15 -3.56
C ILE A 16 -1.56 -8.33 -4.48
N GLN A 17 -1.91 -9.57 -4.81
CA GLN A 17 -3.05 -9.86 -5.68
C GLN A 17 -4.35 -9.35 -5.08
N HIS A 18 -4.60 -9.62 -3.79
CA HIS A 18 -5.80 -9.14 -3.10
C HIS A 18 -5.87 -7.61 -3.07
N MET A 19 -4.75 -6.94 -2.78
CA MET A 19 -4.71 -5.47 -2.77
C MET A 19 -4.95 -4.87 -4.16
N ASN A 20 -4.39 -5.48 -5.21
CA ASN A 20 -4.59 -5.03 -6.59
C ASN A 20 -6.01 -5.29 -7.11
N SER A 21 -6.66 -6.36 -6.68
CA SER A 21 -8.00 -6.75 -7.16
C SER A 21 -9.12 -6.07 -6.38
N ASP A 22 -9.06 -6.09 -5.05
CA ASP A 22 -10.15 -5.62 -4.18
C ASP A 22 -9.95 -4.17 -3.69
N HIS A 23 -8.71 -3.69 -3.71
CA HIS A 23 -8.31 -2.43 -3.05
C HIS A 23 -7.42 -1.51 -3.89
N SER A 24 -7.47 -1.60 -5.22
CA SER A 24 -6.69 -0.75 -6.13
C SER A 24 -6.86 0.74 -5.86
N ASN A 25 -8.09 1.21 -5.59
CA ASN A 25 -8.38 2.60 -5.25
C ASN A 25 -7.59 3.11 -4.02
N SER A 26 -7.34 2.25 -3.04
CA SER A 26 -6.55 2.58 -1.84
C SER A 26 -5.08 2.79 -2.19
N ILE A 27 -4.54 1.96 -3.10
CA ILE A 27 -3.17 2.09 -3.61
C ILE A 27 -3.02 3.42 -4.34
N VAL A 28 -3.94 3.75 -5.25
CA VAL A 28 -3.93 5.02 -6.00
C VAL A 28 -4.03 6.21 -5.06
N SER A 29 -4.94 6.16 -4.09
CA SER A 29 -5.12 7.24 -3.11
C SER A 29 -3.86 7.47 -2.27
N THR A 30 -3.20 6.38 -1.87
CA THR A 30 -1.96 6.46 -1.08
C THR A 30 -0.78 6.95 -1.91
N LEU A 31 -0.66 6.50 -3.17
CA LEU A 31 0.34 6.98 -4.12
C LEU A 31 0.19 8.48 -4.37
N ASN A 32 -1.04 8.96 -4.59
CA ASN A 32 -1.34 10.38 -4.73
C ASN A 32 -1.02 11.15 -3.44
N ALA A 33 -1.32 10.60 -2.27
CA ALA A 33 -1.06 11.28 -1.00
C ALA A 33 0.43 11.40 -0.65
N GLN A 34 1.25 10.39 -0.95
CA GLN A 34 2.69 10.41 -0.62
C GLN A 34 3.56 11.03 -1.72
N HIS A 35 3.23 10.80 -2.99
CA HIS A 35 4.05 11.20 -4.14
C HIS A 35 3.37 12.24 -5.05
N GLY A 36 2.08 12.54 -4.83
CA GLY A 36 1.32 13.47 -5.69
C GLY A 36 0.90 12.87 -7.05
N ILE A 37 1.07 11.57 -7.24
CA ILE A 37 0.83 10.88 -8.52
C ILE A 37 -0.58 10.29 -8.53
N LYS A 38 -1.39 10.72 -9.50
CA LYS A 38 -2.74 10.18 -9.75
C LYS A 38 -2.69 9.23 -10.94
N ASP A 39 -2.44 7.96 -10.67
CA ASP A 39 -2.45 6.92 -11.69
C ASP A 39 -3.49 5.83 -11.32
N PRO A 40 -4.62 5.73 -12.05
CA PRO A 40 -5.63 4.72 -11.80
C PRO A 40 -5.14 3.29 -12.07
N GLU A 41 -4.08 3.13 -12.88
CA GLU A 41 -3.48 1.84 -13.21
C GLU A 41 -2.39 1.41 -12.22
N ALA A 42 -2.15 2.21 -11.17
CA ALA A 42 -1.12 1.93 -10.17
C ALA A 42 -1.41 0.61 -9.42
N LYS A 43 -0.40 -0.25 -9.37
CA LYS A 43 -0.51 -1.60 -8.79
C LYS A 43 0.61 -1.86 -7.80
N MET A 44 0.28 -2.50 -6.68
CA MET A 44 1.27 -3.03 -5.74
C MET A 44 2.12 -4.09 -6.45
N LYS A 45 3.44 -4.02 -6.29
CA LYS A 45 4.43 -4.86 -6.98
C LYS A 45 5.20 -5.78 -6.04
N SER A 46 5.59 -5.28 -4.88
CA SER A 46 6.32 -6.04 -3.85
C SER A 46 6.10 -5.43 -2.47
N LEU A 47 6.30 -6.23 -1.42
CA LEU A 47 6.18 -5.78 -0.04
C LEU A 47 7.58 -5.56 0.56
N ASP A 48 7.67 -4.68 1.54
CA ASP A 48 8.86 -4.43 2.35
C ASP A 48 8.46 -4.37 3.83
N VAL A 49 9.38 -4.63 4.75
CA VAL A 49 9.07 -4.53 6.18
C VAL A 49 8.66 -3.12 6.59
N ASN A 50 9.06 -2.08 5.86
CA ASN A 50 8.71 -0.69 6.17
C ASN A 50 7.64 -0.10 5.22
N GLY A 51 7.00 -0.90 4.37
CA GLY A 51 6.12 -0.37 3.35
C GLY A 51 5.94 -1.31 2.15
N TYR A 52 5.58 -0.76 0.99
CA TYR A 52 5.46 -1.53 -0.25
C TYR A 52 5.87 -0.72 -1.45
N TYR A 53 6.13 -1.41 -2.54
CA TYR A 53 6.39 -0.80 -3.83
C TYR A 53 5.14 -0.84 -4.71
N VAL A 54 4.87 0.29 -5.36
CA VAL A 54 3.79 0.48 -6.32
C VAL A 54 4.40 0.73 -7.69
N LEU A 55 3.96 0.00 -8.70
CA LEU A 55 4.27 0.25 -10.10
C LEU A 55 3.22 1.22 -10.67
N SER A 56 3.67 2.33 -11.21
CA SER A 56 2.86 3.35 -11.86
C SER A 56 3.61 3.88 -13.07
N CYS A 57 2.97 3.98 -14.24
CA CYS A 57 3.60 4.43 -15.49
C CYS A 57 4.99 3.80 -15.78
N ASN A 58 5.15 2.50 -15.52
CA ASN A 58 6.42 1.75 -15.68
C ASN A 58 7.55 2.14 -14.71
N GLU A 59 7.28 3.01 -13.74
CA GLU A 59 8.17 3.41 -12.65
C GLU A 59 7.71 2.81 -11.33
N THR A 60 8.65 2.58 -10.41
CA THR A 60 8.35 1.96 -9.12
C THR A 60 8.53 2.97 -7.98
N TYR A 61 7.47 3.17 -7.20
CA TYR A 61 7.40 4.14 -6.11
C TYR A 61 7.31 3.41 -4.78
N PHE A 62 8.11 3.83 -3.79
CA PHE A 62 8.05 3.26 -2.45
C PHE A 62 7.02 3.99 -1.60
N ILE A 63 6.04 3.26 -1.09
CA ILE A 63 5.05 3.73 -0.14
C ILE A 63 5.52 3.35 1.25
N LYS A 64 5.78 4.35 2.08
CA LYS A 64 6.31 4.17 3.42
C LYS A 64 5.20 3.99 4.45
N PHE A 65 5.37 3.01 5.34
CA PHE A 65 4.57 2.83 6.55
C PHE A 65 5.12 3.64 7.73
N GLU A 66 4.25 3.90 8.71
CA GLU A 66 4.65 4.58 9.94
C GLU A 66 5.40 3.61 10.87
N LYS A 67 5.08 2.31 10.80
CA LYS A 67 5.73 1.24 11.56
C LYS A 67 6.30 0.16 10.64
N SER A 68 7.38 -0.48 11.07
CA SER A 68 7.88 -1.72 10.47
C SER A 68 6.98 -2.91 10.83
N CYS A 69 6.53 -3.67 9.83
CA CYS A 69 5.64 -4.83 9.98
C CYS A 69 6.38 -6.14 9.69
N ASN A 70 6.50 -7.01 10.69
CA ASN A 70 7.16 -8.31 10.55
C ASN A 70 6.17 -9.48 10.41
N THR A 71 4.91 -9.25 10.80
CA THR A 71 3.84 -10.24 10.74
C THR A 71 2.74 -9.83 9.75
N THR A 72 1.99 -10.80 9.25
CA THR A 72 0.88 -10.53 8.31
C THR A 72 -0.18 -9.62 8.93
N SER A 73 -0.46 -9.77 10.22
CA SER A 73 -1.46 -8.95 10.93
C SER A 73 -1.03 -7.50 10.99
N GLU A 74 0.19 -7.22 11.46
CA GLU A 74 0.72 -5.85 11.51
C GLU A 74 0.69 -5.17 10.14
N TYR A 75 1.02 -5.93 9.09
CA TYR A 75 0.99 -5.42 7.72
C TYR A 75 -0.42 -5.02 7.29
N LYS A 76 -1.42 -5.87 7.57
CA LYS A 76 -2.82 -5.59 7.28
C LYS A 76 -3.35 -4.41 8.07
N ASP A 77 -3.05 -4.34 9.37
CA ASP A 77 -3.45 -3.24 10.23
C ASP A 77 -2.94 -1.90 9.70
N GLU A 78 -1.67 -1.85 9.25
CA GLU A 78 -1.08 -0.62 8.71
C GLU A 78 -1.66 -0.24 7.34
N LEU A 79 -1.96 -1.21 6.47
CA LEU A 79 -2.70 -0.98 5.23
C LEU A 79 -4.09 -0.39 5.50
N ILE A 80 -4.83 -0.94 6.46
CA ILE A 80 -6.15 -0.44 6.86
C ILE A 80 -6.02 0.98 7.43
N LYS A 81 -4.99 1.23 8.23
CA LYS A 81 -4.72 2.56 8.80
C LYS A 81 -4.42 3.57 7.71
N GLN A 82 -3.58 3.25 6.73
CA GLN A 82 -3.33 4.09 5.56
C GLN A 82 -4.61 4.34 4.76
N ALA A 83 -5.37 3.29 4.45
CA ALA A 83 -6.64 3.42 3.72
C ALA A 83 -7.62 4.35 4.45
N LYS A 84 -7.71 4.26 5.78
CA LYS A 84 -8.53 5.16 6.61
C LYS A 84 -7.98 6.59 6.63
N LYS A 85 -6.65 6.75 6.76
CA LYS A 85 -5.97 8.06 6.81
C LYS A 85 -6.10 8.82 5.49
N TYR A 86 -5.96 8.11 4.38
CA TYR A 86 -6.04 8.65 3.03
C TYR A 86 -7.41 8.52 2.39
N ARG A 87 -8.43 8.10 3.16
CA ARG A 87 -9.83 8.07 2.73
C ARG A 87 -10.34 9.43 2.25
N ASN A 88 -9.76 10.52 2.77
CA ASN A 88 -10.07 11.88 2.34
C ASN A 88 -9.41 12.28 1.00
N PHE A 89 -8.53 11.44 0.46
CA PHE A 89 -7.88 11.62 -0.85
C PHE A 89 -8.48 10.70 -1.92
N GLU A 90 -9.53 9.93 -1.58
CA GLU A 90 -10.30 9.17 -2.57
C GLU A 90 -10.91 10.16 -3.60
N PRO A 91 -10.77 9.90 -4.91
CA PRO A 91 -11.41 10.71 -5.93
C PRO A 91 -12.93 10.60 -5.79
N GLY A 92 -13.58 11.68 -5.31
CA GLY A 92 -15.04 11.79 -5.28
C GLY A 92 -15.70 12.13 -3.94
N LYS A 93 -14.99 12.27 -2.82
CA LYS A 93 -15.59 12.82 -1.59
C LYS A 93 -15.47 14.35 -1.56
N ASN A 94 -16.52 15.02 -2.00
CA ASN A 94 -16.78 16.40 -1.60
C ASN A 94 -16.81 16.45 -0.07
N LYS A 95 -15.91 17.26 0.51
CA LYS A 95 -16.08 17.77 1.87
C LYS A 95 -17.36 18.60 1.88
N SER A 96 -18.44 18.05 2.43
CA SER A 96 -19.46 18.87 3.04
C SER A 96 -19.02 19.07 4.49
N ASP A 97 -18.59 20.30 4.77
CA ASP A 97 -18.39 20.83 6.12
C ASP A 97 -19.74 20.86 6.87
#